data_AF-A0A8I0SQH3-F1
#
_entry.id   AF-A0A8I0SQH3-F1
#
_cell.length_a   1.000
_cell.length_b   1.000
_cell.length_c   1.000
_cell.angle_alpha   90.00
_cell.angle_beta   90.00
_cell.angle_gamma   90.00
#
_symmetry.space_group_name_H-M   'P 1'
#
loop_
_entity.id
_entity.type
_entity.pdbx_description
1 polymer ?
#
loop_
_entity_poly.entity_id
_entity_poly.type
_entity_poly.pdbx_seq_one_letter_code
_entity_poly.pdbx_strand_id
1 'polypeptide(L)'
;MSVKSIILCEDFKELATLWPNGVAPNLFPVDPVKFRQLFAECPVKKDAESLKKLRKRMPDAAFWPVLAGLHVLLGYGKKLFPGFACVYGEFVRDEWLSLMGYHKDFHRDHVVHQPQEALVVKKLLQGLEFDGINHPLSKEMLSATWLHPSGSKKTKPTASVSLWDLSAFVLSRGGEKVRYLIDYARDLDVDPLFIKPQTPMAFRFWRGVVYDAAITAALFHDIGYPVQFLRTVAKGVNKGRISSLLTGGDDMTLLDQRFADPLFRFPFRGYRSQRSLPLNHHASAEEREALQAALKDSHGLPGAITFLDLNHHVMAHRSPRTLARGRLVLEMAATAIVMHDMQQVFLNRDDKPAYPGQARPPLRPYLRVEFLRDPVSFIVTLADQIQNYGRFSAKFFDSSKKSVRWEPDQAISGCCVQSSDDGDFLKLTMIYDPDHTGAFFLQMAKFNPEAQANFFHSNFGYLDYAGLYDQIILDAARAAHFCSRSSHLCKKMAV
;
A
#
# COMPACT_ATOMS: atom_id res chain seq x y z
N MET A 1 20.44 -20.96 6.52
CA MET A 1 19.34 -19.97 6.63
C MET A 1 19.94 -18.65 7.08
N SER A 2 19.98 -17.65 6.20
CA SER A 2 20.31 -16.28 6.58
C SER A 2 19.01 -15.60 7.02
N VAL A 3 18.98 -15.04 8.24
CA VAL A 3 17.87 -14.19 8.68
C VAL A 3 18.13 -12.81 8.09
N LYS A 4 17.42 -12.46 7.01
CA LYS A 4 17.75 -11.26 6.21
C LYS A 4 17.07 -9.98 6.69
N SER A 5 15.91 -10.05 7.34
CA SER A 5 15.26 -8.86 7.88
C SER A 5 14.36 -9.13 9.09
N ILE A 6 14.40 -8.24 10.07
CA ILE A 6 13.37 -8.12 11.10
C ILE A 6 12.79 -6.71 10.95
N ILE A 7 11.47 -6.61 10.85
CA ILE A 7 10.78 -5.32 10.85
C ILE A 7 10.23 -5.10 12.26
N LEU A 8 10.86 -4.18 12.98
CA LEU A 8 10.51 -3.84 14.35
C LEU A 8 9.70 -2.54 14.40
N CYS A 9 8.87 -2.40 15.43
CA CYS A 9 8.03 -1.21 15.64
C CYS A 9 8.82 0.07 15.97
N GLU A 10 10.11 -0.03 16.30
CA GLU A 10 10.96 1.07 16.75
C GLU A 10 11.60 1.90 15.61
N ASP A 11 11.38 1.50 14.35
CA ASP A 11 12.01 2.09 13.17
C ASP A 11 11.33 3.40 12.69
N PHE A 12 10.52 4.08 13.52
CA PHE A 12 9.92 5.38 13.14
C PHE A 12 10.97 6.44 12.74
N LYS A 13 12.21 6.33 13.28
CA LYS A 13 13.34 7.17 12.85
C LYS A 13 13.74 6.93 11.39
N GLU A 14 13.49 5.75 10.86
CA GLU A 14 13.74 5.43 9.44
C GLU A 14 12.72 6.04 8.50
N LEU A 15 11.56 6.51 8.99
CA LEU A 15 10.57 7.16 8.12
C LEU A 15 11.09 8.44 7.47
N ALA A 16 12.04 9.13 8.10
CA ALA A 16 12.76 10.26 7.50
C ALA A 16 13.60 9.85 6.26
N THR A 17 13.81 8.55 6.05
CA THR A 17 14.59 7.97 4.96
C THR A 17 13.71 7.15 4.01
N LEU A 18 12.40 7.42 3.95
CA LEU A 18 11.48 6.74 3.02
C LEU A 18 11.89 6.90 1.55
N TRP A 19 12.72 7.89 1.21
CA TRP A 19 13.37 7.99 -0.10
C TRP A 19 14.89 7.90 0.00
N PRO A 20 15.58 7.37 -1.02
CA PRO A 20 17.04 7.19 -1.01
C PRO A 20 17.83 8.45 -0.66
N ASN A 21 17.30 9.63 -1.01
CA ASN A 21 17.95 10.93 -0.77
C ASN A 21 17.29 11.73 0.36
N GLY A 22 16.37 11.13 1.13
CA GLY A 22 15.57 11.85 2.16
C GLY A 22 14.60 12.89 1.58
N VAL A 23 14.45 12.94 0.26
CA VAL A 23 13.60 13.91 -0.44
C VAL A 23 12.64 13.15 -1.34
N ALA A 24 11.35 13.18 -1.01
CA ALA A 24 10.31 12.66 -1.91
C ALA A 24 10.36 13.37 -3.27
N PRO A 25 10.11 12.65 -4.38
CA PRO A 25 10.05 13.24 -5.69
C PRO A 25 8.93 14.28 -5.74
N ASN A 26 9.17 15.37 -6.45
CA ASN A 26 8.10 16.28 -6.79
C ASN A 26 7.36 15.71 -8.01
N LEU A 27 6.30 14.94 -7.77
CA LEU A 27 5.57 14.28 -8.86
C LEU A 27 4.77 15.29 -9.70
N PHE A 28 4.40 16.46 -9.14
CA PHE A 28 3.63 17.49 -9.84
C PHE A 28 3.97 18.93 -9.44
N PRO A 29 4.06 19.85 -10.39
CA PRO A 29 3.96 21.27 -10.10
C PRO A 29 2.51 21.60 -9.73
N VAL A 30 2.31 22.11 -8.52
CA VAL A 30 1.01 22.65 -8.10
C VAL A 30 0.84 24.04 -8.69
N ASP A 31 -0.38 24.42 -9.08
CA ASP A 31 -0.67 25.81 -9.47
C ASP A 31 -0.58 26.71 -8.22
N PRO A 32 0.49 27.52 -8.08
CA PRO A 32 0.70 28.29 -6.87
C PRO A 32 -0.28 29.47 -6.76
N VAL A 33 -0.93 29.86 -7.87
CA VAL A 33 -1.90 30.95 -7.91
C VAL A 33 -3.26 30.43 -7.48
N LYS A 34 -3.74 29.34 -8.12
CA LYS A 34 -5.05 28.72 -7.81
C LYS A 34 -5.13 28.26 -6.35
N PHE A 35 -4.02 27.80 -5.80
CA PHE A 35 -3.96 27.25 -4.44
C PHE A 35 -3.22 28.13 -3.43
N ARG A 36 -2.96 29.40 -3.73
CA ARG A 36 -2.22 30.32 -2.85
C ARG A 36 -2.76 30.34 -1.42
N GLN A 37 -4.08 30.33 -1.23
CA GLN A 37 -4.72 30.33 0.09
C GLN A 37 -4.62 28.98 0.81
N LEU A 38 -4.51 27.88 0.06
CA LEU A 38 -4.37 26.52 0.57
C LEU A 38 -2.92 26.21 0.99
N PHE A 39 -1.95 26.84 0.34
CA PHE A 39 -0.55 26.82 0.74
C PHE A 39 -0.15 28.00 1.63
N ALA A 40 -1.08 28.92 1.94
CA ALA A 40 -0.85 29.90 2.97
C ALA A 40 -0.62 29.17 4.29
N GLU A 41 0.34 29.65 5.10
CA GLU A 41 0.66 29.01 6.36
C GLU A 41 -0.59 28.88 7.23
N CYS A 42 -0.93 27.65 7.61
CA CYS A 42 -1.92 27.44 8.67
C CYS A 42 -1.40 28.17 9.92
N PRO A 43 -2.22 28.97 10.63
CA PRO A 43 -1.73 29.67 11.80
C PRO A 43 -1.17 28.65 12.80
N VAL A 44 0.14 28.72 13.06
CA VAL A 44 0.88 27.81 13.97
C VAL A 44 0.15 27.59 15.30
N LYS A 45 -0.58 28.62 15.76
CA LYS A 45 -1.40 28.60 16.98
C LYS A 45 -2.53 27.54 16.96
N LYS A 46 -3.21 27.35 15.83
CA LYS A 46 -4.35 26.43 15.70
C LYS A 46 -3.90 24.95 15.70
N ASP A 47 -2.79 24.66 15.05
CA ASP A 47 -2.18 23.32 15.04
C ASP A 47 -1.62 22.98 16.42
N ALA A 48 -0.97 23.95 17.10
CA ALA A 48 -0.46 23.77 18.45
C ALA A 48 -1.57 23.47 19.48
N GLU A 49 -2.74 24.11 19.37
CA GLU A 49 -3.89 23.79 20.22
C GLU A 49 -4.45 22.39 19.95
N SER A 50 -4.48 21.97 18.69
CA SER A 50 -4.95 20.63 18.29
C SER A 50 -4.00 19.55 18.82
N LEU A 51 -2.68 19.74 18.69
CA LEU A 51 -1.66 18.84 19.24
C LEU A 51 -1.70 18.79 20.78
N LYS A 52 -1.90 19.93 21.46
CA LYS A 52 -2.09 19.96 22.92
C LYS A 52 -3.33 19.17 23.36
N LYS A 53 -4.43 19.26 22.61
CA LYS A 53 -5.65 18.48 22.88
C LYS A 53 -5.43 16.99 22.66
N LEU A 54 -4.71 16.62 21.60
CA LEU A 54 -4.36 15.23 21.32
C LEU A 54 -3.49 14.64 22.43
N ARG A 55 -2.41 15.33 22.84
CA ARG A 55 -1.52 14.88 23.92
C ARG A 55 -2.24 14.69 25.26
N LYS A 56 -3.21 15.54 25.60
CA LYS A 56 -4.01 15.39 26.83
C LYS A 56 -4.91 14.16 26.84
N ARG A 57 -5.15 13.55 25.69
CA ARG A 57 -6.15 12.50 25.49
C ARG A 57 -5.56 11.11 25.24
N MET A 58 -4.23 11.03 25.09
CA MET A 58 -3.51 9.80 24.76
C MET A 58 -2.34 9.61 25.73
N PRO A 59 -1.98 8.37 26.08
CA PRO A 59 -0.73 8.12 26.79
C PRO A 59 0.46 8.50 25.90
N ASP A 60 1.58 8.92 26.50
CA ASP A 60 2.78 9.32 25.76
C ASP A 60 3.27 8.19 24.82
N ALA A 61 3.11 6.92 25.21
CA ALA A 61 3.46 5.75 24.41
C ALA A 61 2.70 5.65 23.06
N ALA A 62 1.49 6.21 22.97
CA ALA A 62 0.70 6.27 21.73
C ALA A 62 0.86 7.63 21.02
N PHE A 63 0.99 8.72 21.79
CA PHE A 63 1.08 10.07 21.25
C PHE A 63 2.33 10.28 20.36
N TRP A 64 3.49 9.78 20.77
CA TRP A 64 4.74 10.01 20.02
C TRP A 64 4.78 9.28 18.67
N PRO A 65 4.40 7.99 18.56
CA PRO A 65 4.26 7.32 17.26
C PRO A 65 3.29 8.03 16.32
N VAL A 66 2.13 8.46 16.83
CA VAL A 66 1.14 9.25 16.07
C VAL A 66 1.79 10.52 15.53
N LEU A 67 2.44 11.31 16.39
CA LEU A 67 3.10 12.55 15.97
C LEU A 67 4.17 12.32 14.90
N ALA A 68 4.96 11.24 15.02
CA ALA A 68 5.97 10.87 14.05
C ALA A 68 5.34 10.49 12.69
N GLY A 69 4.29 9.66 12.71
CA GLY A 69 3.54 9.29 11.50
C GLY A 69 2.96 10.51 10.79
N LEU A 70 2.41 11.46 11.57
CA LEU A 70 1.89 12.73 11.04
C LEU A 70 2.97 13.58 10.39
N HIS A 71 4.11 13.73 11.05
CA HIS A 71 5.23 14.49 10.50
C HIS A 71 5.64 13.94 9.13
N VAL A 72 5.63 12.61 8.98
CA VAL A 72 5.97 11.91 7.74
C VAL A 72 4.92 12.14 6.65
N LEU A 73 3.63 11.91 6.95
CA LEU A 73 2.54 12.17 6.01
C LEU A 73 2.53 13.63 5.54
N LEU A 74 2.79 14.57 6.45
CA LEU A 74 2.88 15.99 6.14
C LEU A 74 4.09 16.37 5.29
N GLY A 75 5.27 15.88 5.69
CA GLY A 75 6.53 16.19 5.03
C GLY A 75 6.55 15.74 3.57
N TYR A 76 5.88 14.62 3.28
CA TYR A 76 5.83 14.05 1.94
C TYR A 76 4.53 14.33 1.18
N GLY A 77 3.41 14.53 1.87
CA GLY A 77 2.10 14.71 1.24
C GLY A 77 2.10 15.80 0.18
N LYS A 78 2.70 16.96 0.43
CA LYS A 78 2.76 18.06 -0.55
C LYS A 78 3.51 17.72 -1.86
N LYS A 79 4.42 16.74 -1.84
CA LYS A 79 5.27 16.37 -2.98
C LYS A 79 4.71 15.20 -3.80
N LEU A 80 4.06 14.27 -3.11
CA LEU A 80 3.51 13.04 -3.69
C LEU A 80 2.04 13.19 -4.06
N PHE A 81 1.29 13.86 -3.20
CA PHE A 81 -0.15 14.00 -3.28
C PHE A 81 -0.53 15.44 -2.93
N PRO A 82 -0.35 16.43 -3.84
CA PRO A 82 -0.66 17.82 -3.51
C PRO A 82 -2.12 18.05 -3.09
N GLY A 83 -3.03 17.16 -3.50
CA GLY A 83 -4.42 17.13 -3.05
C GLY A 83 -4.55 16.95 -1.53
N PHE A 84 -3.54 16.37 -0.88
CA PHE A 84 -3.45 16.25 0.57
C PHE A 84 -3.57 17.61 1.26
N ALA A 85 -2.96 18.66 0.69
CA ALA A 85 -3.04 20.00 1.27
C ALA A 85 -4.50 20.52 1.35
N CYS A 86 -5.36 20.09 0.43
CA CYS A 86 -6.78 20.46 0.41
C CYS A 86 -7.59 19.79 1.51
N VAL A 87 -7.19 18.58 1.90
CA VAL A 87 -7.90 17.79 2.91
C VAL A 87 -7.21 17.81 4.25
N TYR A 88 -5.97 18.30 4.34
CA TYR A 88 -5.14 18.25 5.53
C TYR A 88 -5.82 18.84 6.76
N GLY A 89 -6.38 20.04 6.66
CA GLY A 89 -7.06 20.68 7.80
C GLY A 89 -8.30 19.92 8.27
N GLU A 90 -9.00 19.22 7.38
CA GLU A 90 -10.09 18.32 7.75
C GLU A 90 -9.54 17.01 8.31
N PHE A 91 -8.52 16.42 7.69
CA PHE A 91 -7.87 15.19 8.15
C PHE A 91 -7.35 15.34 9.58
N VAL A 92 -6.76 16.50 9.89
CA VAL A 92 -6.35 16.87 11.26
C VAL A 92 -7.53 16.86 12.24
N ARG A 93 -8.70 17.34 11.82
CA ARG A 93 -9.86 17.46 12.70
C ARG A 93 -10.64 16.15 12.80
N ASP A 94 -10.92 15.53 11.68
CA ASP A 94 -11.79 14.37 11.55
C ASP A 94 -11.05 13.04 11.67
N GLU A 95 -9.74 12.95 11.45
CA GLU A 95 -8.97 11.74 11.80
C GLU A 95 -8.26 11.94 13.13
N TRP A 96 -7.52 13.04 13.33
CA TRP A 96 -6.68 13.14 14.54
C TRP A 96 -7.46 13.45 15.81
N LEU A 97 -8.49 14.30 15.74
CA LEU A 97 -9.33 14.56 16.91
C LEU A 97 -10.46 13.52 17.06
N SER A 98 -10.76 12.75 16.00
CA SER A 98 -11.81 11.71 16.02
C SER A 98 -11.32 10.29 16.33
N LEU A 99 -10.00 10.04 16.36
CA LEU A 99 -9.39 8.92 17.11
C LEU A 99 -9.96 8.80 18.55
N MET A 100 -10.57 9.87 19.06
CA MET A 100 -11.18 10.00 20.38
C MET A 100 -12.71 10.18 20.35
N GLY A 101 -13.36 9.99 19.20
CA GLY A 101 -14.79 10.23 18.99
C GLY A 101 -15.65 9.03 19.40
N TYR A 102 -16.42 9.18 20.47
CA TYR A 102 -17.32 8.16 21.04
C TYR A 102 -18.44 7.63 20.12
N HIS A 103 -18.56 8.15 18.90
CA HIS A 103 -19.60 7.78 17.92
C HIS A 103 -19.12 6.80 16.85
N LYS A 104 -17.88 6.31 16.95
CA LYS A 104 -17.28 5.43 15.95
C LYS A 104 -16.61 4.26 16.69
N ASP A 105 -17.33 3.14 16.74
CA ASP A 105 -16.97 1.94 17.53
C ASP A 105 -15.69 1.22 17.05
N PHE A 106 -15.09 1.67 15.95
CA PHE A 106 -13.83 1.18 15.40
C PHE A 106 -13.05 2.33 14.75
N HIS A 107 -11.99 2.80 15.41
CA HIS A 107 -10.94 3.59 14.77
C HIS A 107 -9.63 2.80 14.86
N ARG A 108 -9.20 2.28 13.71
CA ARG A 108 -7.80 1.93 13.52
C ARG A 108 -7.04 3.23 13.36
N ASP A 109 -5.83 3.30 13.90
CA ASP A 109 -4.99 4.48 13.80
C ASP A 109 -4.39 4.59 12.39
N HIS A 110 -5.17 5.09 11.43
CA HIS A 110 -4.78 5.22 10.03
C HIS A 110 -3.53 6.09 9.87
N VAL A 111 -3.37 7.07 10.77
CA VAL A 111 -2.24 8.00 10.84
C VAL A 111 -0.92 7.30 11.16
N VAL A 112 -0.94 6.27 12.00
CA VAL A 112 0.24 5.46 12.32
C VAL A 112 0.42 4.32 11.33
N HIS A 113 -0.70 3.71 10.94
CA HIS A 113 -0.77 2.60 10.01
C HIS A 113 -0.16 2.91 8.64
N GLN A 114 -0.55 4.02 8.01
CA GLN A 114 -0.06 4.37 6.67
C GLN A 114 1.48 4.57 6.60
N PRO A 115 2.12 5.30 7.54
CA PRO A 115 3.59 5.35 7.63
C PRO A 115 4.23 4.01 7.96
N GLN A 116 3.62 3.18 8.82
CA GLN A 116 4.12 1.84 9.12
C GLN A 116 4.11 0.96 7.87
N GLU A 117 3.04 0.99 7.09
CA GLU A 117 3.01 0.30 5.80
C GLU A 117 4.13 0.77 4.89
N ALA A 118 4.29 2.08 4.75
CA ALA A 118 5.32 2.64 3.87
C ALA A 118 6.73 2.16 4.27
N LEU A 119 6.97 1.98 5.57
CA LEU A 119 8.20 1.38 6.06
C LEU A 119 8.31 -0.11 5.69
N VAL A 120 7.24 -0.90 5.88
CA VAL A 120 7.22 -2.31 5.47
C VAL A 120 7.49 -2.45 3.97
N VAL A 121 6.80 -1.67 3.13
CA VAL A 121 7.02 -1.63 1.68
C VAL A 121 8.48 -1.31 1.36
N LYS A 122 9.07 -0.29 2.00
CA LYS A 122 10.49 0.04 1.81
C LYS A 122 11.39 -1.15 2.19
N LYS A 123 11.16 -1.79 3.33
CA LYS A 123 11.94 -2.92 3.83
C LYS A 123 11.79 -4.15 2.91
N LEU A 124 10.60 -4.41 2.37
CA LEU A 124 10.39 -5.46 1.38
C LEU A 124 11.17 -5.18 0.10
N LEU A 125 11.05 -3.95 -0.44
CA LEU A 125 11.72 -3.54 -1.68
C LEU A 125 13.25 -3.62 -1.57
N GLN A 126 13.82 -3.20 -0.44
CA GLN A 126 15.27 -3.03 -0.27
C GLN A 126 15.95 -4.17 0.50
N GLY A 127 15.23 -4.86 1.38
CA GLY A 127 15.77 -5.86 2.30
C GLY A 127 15.54 -7.31 1.87
N LEU A 128 14.62 -7.57 0.94
CA LEU A 128 14.47 -8.90 0.34
C LEU A 128 15.42 -9.04 -0.84
N GLU A 129 16.41 -9.90 -0.65
CA GLU A 129 17.47 -10.19 -1.62
C GLU A 129 17.45 -11.65 -2.05
N PHE A 130 17.55 -11.86 -3.36
CA PHE A 130 17.48 -13.15 -4.04
C PHE A 130 18.81 -13.50 -4.69
N ASP A 131 19.22 -14.77 -4.64
CA ASP A 131 20.42 -15.29 -5.29
C ASP A 131 20.28 -15.20 -6.81
N GLY A 132 21.16 -14.44 -7.45
CA GLY A 132 21.15 -14.22 -8.90
C GLY A 132 21.56 -15.43 -9.74
N ILE A 133 22.17 -16.43 -9.13
CA ILE A 133 22.58 -17.68 -9.79
C ILE A 133 21.44 -18.70 -9.71
N ASN A 134 20.85 -18.85 -8.52
CA ASN A 134 19.91 -19.92 -8.21
C ASN A 134 18.44 -19.52 -8.40
N HIS A 135 18.05 -18.28 -8.09
CA HIS A 135 16.68 -17.83 -8.27
C HIS A 135 16.34 -17.64 -9.76
N PRO A 136 15.28 -18.28 -10.30
CA PRO A 136 15.00 -18.27 -11.74
C PRO A 136 14.86 -16.87 -12.33
N LEU A 137 14.07 -16.00 -11.69
CA LEU A 137 13.83 -14.64 -12.18
C LEU A 137 15.08 -13.76 -12.07
N SER A 138 15.91 -13.98 -11.05
CA SER A 138 17.15 -13.23 -10.85
C SER A 138 18.21 -13.65 -11.87
N LYS A 139 18.27 -14.94 -12.20
CA LYS A 139 19.12 -15.48 -13.26
C LYS A 139 18.75 -14.92 -14.63
N GLU A 140 17.45 -14.85 -14.93
CA GLU A 140 16.95 -14.18 -16.13
C GLU A 140 17.38 -12.70 -16.17
N MET A 141 17.24 -11.99 -15.05
CA MET A 141 17.66 -10.58 -14.95
C MET A 141 19.16 -10.40 -15.18
N LEU A 142 20.01 -11.23 -14.58
CA LEU A 142 21.46 -11.16 -14.77
C LEU A 142 21.88 -11.49 -16.20
N SER A 143 21.21 -12.47 -16.83
CA SER A 143 21.47 -12.83 -18.23
C SER A 143 21.17 -11.68 -19.20
N ALA A 144 20.24 -10.80 -18.84
CA ALA A 144 19.86 -9.66 -19.67
C ALA A 144 20.88 -8.51 -19.65
N THR A 145 21.91 -8.55 -18.79
CA THR A 145 22.98 -7.54 -18.64
C THR A 145 22.51 -6.12 -18.26
N TRP A 146 21.31 -5.98 -17.67
CA TRP A 146 20.73 -4.66 -17.34
C TRP A 146 21.28 -4.04 -16.05
N LEU A 147 22.05 -4.79 -15.26
CA LEU A 147 22.84 -4.25 -14.16
C LEU A 147 24.18 -3.77 -14.72
N HIS A 148 24.33 -2.46 -14.90
CA HIS A 148 25.69 -1.91 -14.95
C HIS A 148 26.32 -2.11 -13.57
N PRO A 149 27.49 -2.78 -13.47
CA PRO A 149 28.19 -2.90 -12.20
C PRO A 149 28.53 -1.50 -11.74
N SER A 150 27.99 -1.10 -10.59
CA SER A 150 28.39 0.14 -9.93
C SER A 150 29.88 0.03 -9.56
N GLY A 151 30.76 0.53 -10.43
CA GLY A 151 32.04 1.16 -10.11
C GLY A 151 33.10 0.41 -9.29
N SER A 152 32.88 -0.79 -8.78
CA SER A 152 33.84 -1.55 -7.96
C SER A 152 34.40 -2.72 -8.76
N LYS A 153 35.55 -2.50 -9.41
CA LYS A 153 36.29 -3.54 -10.15
C LYS A 153 36.91 -4.64 -9.27
N LYS A 154 36.57 -4.73 -7.97
CA LYS A 154 37.29 -5.61 -7.02
C LYS A 154 36.43 -6.47 -6.10
N THR A 155 35.12 -6.37 -6.15
CA THR A 155 34.24 -7.30 -5.43
C THR A 155 33.61 -8.23 -6.46
N LYS A 156 33.75 -9.56 -6.28
CA LYS A 156 32.90 -10.54 -6.99
C LYS A 156 31.49 -9.96 -7.03
N PRO A 157 30.77 -9.97 -8.18
CA PRO A 157 29.39 -9.51 -8.21
C PRO A 157 28.68 -10.28 -7.11
N THR A 158 28.32 -9.60 -6.03
CA THR A 158 27.44 -10.16 -5.02
C THR A 158 26.15 -10.32 -5.79
N ALA A 159 25.87 -11.55 -6.18
CA ALA A 159 24.82 -11.90 -7.13
C ALA A 159 23.42 -11.65 -6.53
N SER A 160 23.28 -10.94 -5.41
CA SER A 160 21.97 -10.67 -4.86
C SER A 160 21.22 -9.62 -5.68
N VAL A 161 19.94 -9.88 -5.92
CA VAL A 161 19.01 -8.97 -6.60
C VAL A 161 17.91 -8.62 -5.61
N SER A 162 17.55 -7.35 -5.49
CA SER A 162 16.48 -6.93 -4.57
C SER A 162 15.08 -7.13 -5.18
N LEU A 163 14.04 -7.23 -4.35
CA LEU A 163 12.64 -7.24 -4.82
C LEU A 163 12.30 -6.00 -5.65
N TRP A 164 12.91 -4.85 -5.31
CA TRP A 164 12.80 -3.62 -6.10
C TRP A 164 13.34 -3.80 -7.53
N ASP A 165 14.51 -4.40 -7.67
CA ASP A 165 15.12 -4.65 -8.97
C ASP A 165 14.30 -5.69 -9.77
N LEU A 166 13.82 -6.76 -9.12
CA LEU A 166 12.97 -7.76 -9.78
C LEU A 166 11.64 -7.15 -10.28
N SER A 167 11.02 -6.28 -9.49
CA SER A 167 9.79 -5.58 -9.89
C SER A 167 10.02 -4.71 -11.12
N ALA A 168 11.13 -3.96 -11.14
CA ALA A 168 11.51 -3.15 -12.28
C ALA A 168 11.82 -4.00 -13.52
N PHE A 169 12.49 -5.14 -13.33
CA PHE A 169 12.81 -6.10 -14.38
C PHE A 169 11.55 -6.69 -15.03
N VAL A 170 10.58 -7.13 -14.23
CA VAL A 170 9.28 -7.65 -14.70
C VAL A 170 8.61 -6.65 -15.63
N LEU A 171 8.51 -5.37 -15.22
CA LEU A 171 7.90 -4.32 -16.03
C LEU A 171 8.73 -3.99 -17.27
N SER A 172 10.07 -3.93 -17.15
CA SER A 172 10.93 -3.56 -18.27
C SER A 172 11.05 -4.63 -19.35
N ARG A 173 10.71 -5.89 -19.07
CA ARG A 173 10.63 -6.95 -20.10
C ARG A 173 9.50 -6.72 -21.10
N GLY A 174 8.45 -6.00 -20.70
CA GLY A 174 7.29 -5.74 -21.55
C GLY A 174 6.57 -7.01 -22.03
N GLY A 175 6.55 -8.05 -21.19
CA GLY A 175 5.82 -9.29 -21.45
C GLY A 175 4.31 -9.07 -21.53
N GLU A 176 3.57 -10.09 -21.98
CA GLU A 176 2.11 -10.00 -22.16
C GLU A 176 1.38 -9.59 -20.87
N LYS A 177 1.77 -10.15 -19.73
CA LYS A 177 1.18 -9.87 -18.40
C LYS A 177 1.24 -8.39 -18.00
N VAL A 178 2.25 -7.65 -18.46
CA VAL A 178 2.46 -6.23 -18.12
C VAL A 178 2.19 -5.30 -19.29
N ARG A 179 1.71 -5.83 -20.43
CA ARG A 179 1.48 -5.07 -21.67
C ARG A 179 0.57 -3.88 -21.42
N TYR A 180 -0.42 -4.05 -20.56
CA TYR A 180 -1.38 -3.00 -20.26
C TYR A 180 -0.76 -1.76 -19.62
N LEU A 181 0.25 -1.92 -18.75
CA LEU A 181 0.99 -0.79 -18.16
C LEU A 181 1.83 -0.08 -19.21
N ILE A 182 2.44 -0.83 -20.12
CA ILE A 182 3.26 -0.28 -21.20
C ILE A 182 2.40 0.53 -22.18
N ASP A 183 1.22 0.00 -22.52
CA ASP A 183 0.27 0.69 -23.38
C ASP A 183 -0.29 1.94 -22.69
N TYR A 184 -0.66 1.84 -21.41
CA TYR A 184 -1.13 2.97 -20.62
C TYR A 184 -0.06 4.08 -20.49
N ALA A 185 1.20 3.71 -20.21
CA ALA A 185 2.30 4.66 -20.18
C ALA A 185 2.49 5.36 -21.55
N ARG A 186 2.29 4.64 -22.66
CA ARG A 186 2.31 5.22 -24.01
C ARG A 186 1.16 6.20 -24.23
N ASP A 187 -0.04 5.87 -23.75
CA ASP A 187 -1.23 6.74 -23.83
C ASP A 187 -1.08 8.02 -22.98
N LEU A 188 -0.23 7.97 -21.95
CA LEU A 188 0.20 9.14 -21.17
C LEU A 188 1.31 9.96 -21.83
N ASP A 189 1.73 9.65 -23.06
CA ASP A 189 2.87 10.25 -23.76
C ASP A 189 4.22 10.09 -23.01
N VAL A 190 4.41 8.98 -22.26
CA VAL A 190 5.76 8.64 -21.76
C VAL A 190 6.67 8.38 -22.95
N ASP A 191 7.86 9.00 -22.93
CA ASP A 191 8.84 8.85 -24.02
C ASP A 191 9.08 7.36 -24.32
N PRO A 192 8.90 6.91 -25.59
CA PRO A 192 9.13 5.52 -25.98
C PRO A 192 10.48 4.97 -25.55
N LEU A 193 11.50 5.81 -25.41
CA LEU A 193 12.82 5.44 -24.89
C LEU A 193 12.78 4.90 -23.45
N PHE A 194 11.88 5.39 -22.60
CA PHE A 194 11.71 4.96 -21.20
C PHE A 194 10.83 3.72 -21.04
N ILE A 195 10.04 3.36 -22.05
CA ILE A 195 9.14 2.20 -22.01
C ILE A 195 9.49 1.15 -23.07
N LYS A 196 10.57 1.35 -23.81
CA LYS A 196 11.10 0.38 -24.78
C LYS A 196 11.50 -0.88 -24.03
N PRO A 197 10.82 -2.02 -24.28
CA PRO A 197 11.11 -3.26 -23.58
C PRO A 197 12.57 -3.66 -23.74
N GLN A 198 13.08 -4.31 -22.71
CA GLN A 198 14.39 -4.94 -22.67
C GLN A 198 15.56 -3.96 -22.80
N THR A 199 15.42 -2.74 -22.26
CA THR A 199 16.48 -1.74 -22.27
C THR A 199 16.89 -1.32 -20.84
N PRO A 200 18.17 -0.98 -20.60
CA PRO A 200 18.61 -0.44 -19.30
C PRO A 200 17.89 0.85 -18.91
N MET A 201 17.49 1.65 -19.89
CA MET A 201 16.75 2.89 -19.65
C MET A 201 15.32 2.61 -19.16
N ALA A 202 14.62 1.64 -19.76
CA ALA A 202 13.32 1.22 -19.28
C ALA A 202 13.39 0.59 -17.89
N PHE A 203 14.41 -0.22 -17.61
CA PHE A 203 14.65 -0.75 -16.27
C PHE A 203 14.78 0.37 -15.23
N ARG A 204 15.64 1.38 -15.47
CA ARG A 204 15.81 2.51 -14.53
C ARG A 204 14.54 3.33 -14.37
N PHE A 205 13.79 3.54 -15.44
CA PHE A 205 12.50 4.23 -15.41
C PHE A 205 11.51 3.48 -14.52
N TRP A 206 11.25 2.20 -14.80
CA TRP A 206 10.33 1.38 -14.03
C TRP A 206 10.76 1.20 -12.59
N ARG A 207 12.07 1.12 -12.33
CA ARG A 207 12.61 1.10 -10.97
C ARG A 207 12.19 2.35 -10.17
N GLY A 208 12.31 3.54 -10.75
CA GLY A 208 11.81 4.76 -10.12
C GLY A 208 10.29 4.74 -9.90
N VAL A 209 9.54 4.36 -10.95
CA VAL A 209 8.07 4.32 -10.91
C VAL A 209 7.54 3.34 -9.85
N VAL A 210 8.07 2.12 -9.77
CA VAL A 210 7.67 1.09 -8.80
C VAL A 210 7.84 1.60 -7.37
N TYR A 211 9.01 2.18 -7.06
CA TYR A 211 9.29 2.68 -5.71
C TYR A 211 8.34 3.81 -5.34
N ASP A 212 8.22 4.81 -6.21
CA ASP A 212 7.39 5.97 -5.94
C ASP A 212 5.91 5.59 -5.83
N ALA A 213 5.42 4.69 -6.69
CA ALA A 213 4.03 4.22 -6.66
C ALA A 213 3.73 3.38 -5.42
N ALA A 214 4.61 2.44 -5.05
CA ALA A 214 4.42 1.57 -3.89
C ALA A 214 4.41 2.37 -2.57
N ILE A 215 5.37 3.29 -2.38
CA ILE A 215 5.41 4.13 -1.18
C ILE A 215 4.23 5.12 -1.16
N THR A 216 3.85 5.68 -2.31
CA THR A 216 2.67 6.57 -2.38
C THR A 216 1.38 5.83 -2.06
N ALA A 217 1.18 4.62 -2.60
CA ALA A 217 0.04 3.79 -2.26
C ALA A 217 0.02 3.45 -0.78
N ALA A 218 1.13 2.99 -0.21
CA ALA A 218 1.27 2.70 1.21
C ALA A 218 0.87 3.88 2.11
N LEU A 219 1.36 5.09 1.81
CA LEU A 219 1.07 6.29 2.61
C LEU A 219 -0.38 6.76 2.50
N PHE A 220 -1.12 6.37 1.45
CA PHE A 220 -2.45 6.95 1.16
C PHE A 220 -3.53 5.91 0.84
N HIS A 221 -3.33 4.61 1.06
CA HIS A 221 -4.31 3.59 0.68
C HIS A 221 -5.64 3.73 1.43
N ASP A 222 -5.57 4.11 2.70
CA ASP A 222 -6.72 4.42 3.55
C ASP A 222 -7.31 5.83 3.34
N ILE A 223 -6.84 6.59 2.34
CA ILE A 223 -7.32 7.96 2.15
C ILE A 223 -8.80 7.98 1.79
N GLY A 224 -9.62 8.56 2.66
CA GLY A 224 -11.07 8.60 2.45
C GLY A 224 -11.86 7.56 3.24
N TYR A 225 -11.18 6.71 4.00
CA TYR A 225 -11.83 5.99 5.07
C TYR A 225 -11.76 6.80 6.38
N PRO A 226 -12.86 6.89 7.15
CA PRO A 226 -14.17 6.35 6.86
C PRO A 226 -14.96 7.29 5.93
N VAL A 227 -15.89 6.77 5.13
CA VAL A 227 -16.63 7.52 4.08
C VAL A 227 -17.31 8.82 4.58
N GLN A 228 -17.60 8.91 5.87
CA GLN A 228 -18.09 10.15 6.52
C GLN A 228 -17.09 11.31 6.40
N PHE A 229 -15.79 11.03 6.51
CA PHE A 229 -14.71 12.01 6.28
C PHE A 229 -14.80 12.59 4.87
N LEU A 230 -15.05 11.73 3.87
CA LEU A 230 -15.22 12.16 2.48
C LEU A 230 -16.42 13.07 2.29
N ARG A 231 -17.50 12.89 3.06
CA ARG A 231 -18.66 13.80 3.03
C ARG A 231 -18.33 15.18 3.62
N THR A 232 -17.49 15.25 4.65
CA THR A 232 -17.00 16.52 5.22
C THR A 232 -16.10 17.24 4.22
N VAL A 233 -15.10 16.52 3.68
CA VAL A 233 -14.18 17.03 2.66
C VAL A 233 -14.92 17.49 1.39
N ALA A 234 -15.92 16.75 0.93
CA ALA A 234 -16.72 17.09 -0.25
C ALA A 234 -17.54 18.37 -0.09
N LYS A 235 -17.93 18.75 1.14
CA LYS A 235 -18.61 20.03 1.41
C LYS A 235 -17.66 21.23 1.29
N GLY A 236 -16.41 21.07 1.72
CA GLY A 236 -15.41 22.15 1.69
C GLY A 236 -14.72 22.32 0.34
N VAL A 237 -14.31 21.22 -0.30
CA VAL A 237 -13.48 21.25 -1.52
C VAL A 237 -14.32 21.10 -2.80
N ASN A 238 -15.50 20.47 -2.74
CA ASN A 238 -16.14 19.97 -3.96
C ASN A 238 -17.69 20.02 -4.00
N LYS A 239 -18.34 20.99 -3.34
CA LYS A 239 -19.80 21.26 -3.35
C LYS A 239 -20.69 20.01 -3.61
N GLY A 240 -20.47 18.91 -2.89
CA GLY A 240 -21.30 17.69 -2.96
C GLY A 240 -21.06 16.71 -4.13
N ARG A 241 -20.04 16.90 -4.98
CA ARG A 241 -19.83 16.05 -6.17
C ARG A 241 -19.15 14.70 -5.89
N ILE A 242 -18.13 14.66 -5.03
CA ILE A 242 -17.46 13.40 -4.61
C ILE A 242 -18.43 12.51 -3.82
N SER A 243 -19.28 13.11 -2.97
CA SER A 243 -20.21 12.36 -2.15
C SER A 243 -21.20 11.53 -2.97
N SER A 244 -21.63 12.01 -4.15
CA SER A 244 -22.58 11.27 -5.01
C SER A 244 -22.02 9.94 -5.55
N LEU A 245 -20.73 9.91 -5.88
CA LEU A 245 -20.01 8.71 -6.33
C LEU A 245 -19.84 7.69 -5.19
N LEU A 246 -19.60 8.18 -3.97
CA LEU A 246 -19.31 7.35 -2.80
C LEU A 246 -20.56 6.90 -2.03
N THR A 247 -21.71 7.53 -2.27
CA THR A 247 -22.99 7.13 -1.66
C THR A 247 -23.64 5.94 -2.36
N GLY A 248 -22.97 5.31 -3.32
CA GLY A 248 -23.47 4.11 -3.99
C GLY A 248 -24.68 4.39 -4.88
N GLY A 249 -24.75 5.56 -5.50
CA GLY A 249 -25.68 5.71 -6.63
C GLY A 249 -25.23 4.75 -7.73
N ASP A 250 -26.16 4.00 -8.32
CA ASP A 250 -25.90 3.04 -9.41
C ASP A 250 -25.30 3.68 -10.67
N ASP A 251 -25.05 4.98 -10.65
CA ASP A 251 -24.61 5.76 -11.80
C ASP A 251 -23.09 5.71 -11.98
N MET A 252 -22.61 4.56 -12.45
CA MET A 252 -21.23 4.35 -12.92
C MET A 252 -20.84 5.31 -14.05
N THR A 253 -21.80 5.96 -14.73
CA THR A 253 -21.49 6.92 -15.80
C THR A 253 -20.76 8.16 -15.27
N LEU A 254 -20.93 8.49 -13.98
CA LEU A 254 -20.19 9.59 -13.35
C LEU A 254 -18.70 9.26 -13.19
N LEU A 255 -18.32 7.99 -13.00
CA LEU A 255 -16.92 7.57 -13.02
C LEU A 255 -16.34 7.69 -14.43
N ASP A 256 -17.10 7.23 -15.43
CA ASP A 256 -16.73 7.29 -16.84
C ASP A 256 -16.54 8.73 -17.34
N GLN A 257 -17.40 9.65 -16.90
CA GLN A 257 -17.30 11.08 -17.26
C GLN A 257 -16.11 11.79 -16.59
N ARG A 258 -15.68 11.31 -15.42
CA ARG A 258 -14.72 12.02 -14.57
C ARG A 258 -13.28 11.59 -14.80
N PHE A 259 -13.07 10.34 -15.16
CA PHE A 259 -11.76 9.79 -15.44
C PHE A 259 -11.74 9.28 -16.89
N ALA A 260 -10.86 9.85 -17.71
CA ALA A 260 -10.63 9.38 -19.08
C ALA A 260 -9.86 8.05 -19.07
N ASP A 261 -10.58 6.98 -18.77
CA ASP A 261 -10.12 5.59 -18.61
C ASP A 261 -8.93 5.39 -17.65
N PRO A 262 -9.19 5.47 -16.33
CA PRO A 262 -8.13 5.39 -15.33
C PRO A 262 -7.55 3.98 -15.20
N LEU A 263 -6.28 3.88 -14.80
CA LEU A 263 -5.57 2.61 -14.77
C LEU A 263 -6.19 1.60 -13.79
N PHE A 264 -6.76 2.08 -12.70
CA PHE A 264 -7.37 1.22 -11.67
C PHE A 264 -8.55 0.37 -12.18
N ARG A 265 -9.09 0.67 -13.37
CA ARG A 265 -10.15 -0.13 -14.00
C ARG A 265 -9.65 -1.37 -14.70
N PHE A 266 -8.37 -1.40 -15.06
CA PHE A 266 -7.80 -2.49 -15.85
C PHE A 266 -7.89 -3.85 -15.14
N PRO A 267 -7.66 -3.98 -13.82
CA PRO A 267 -7.92 -5.24 -13.11
C PRO A 267 -9.33 -5.79 -13.32
N PHE A 268 -10.37 -4.94 -13.30
CA PHE A 268 -11.76 -5.35 -13.52
C PHE A 268 -12.04 -5.83 -14.95
N ARG A 269 -11.17 -5.48 -15.90
CA ARG A 269 -11.22 -5.95 -17.29
C ARG A 269 -10.32 -7.15 -17.54
N GLY A 270 -9.73 -7.72 -16.49
CA GLY A 270 -8.74 -8.80 -16.59
C GLY A 270 -7.40 -8.31 -17.14
N TYR A 271 -6.99 -7.10 -16.77
CA TYR A 271 -5.71 -6.47 -17.15
C TYR A 271 -5.54 -6.26 -18.66
N ARG A 272 -6.64 -6.12 -19.40
CA ARG A 272 -6.63 -5.82 -20.84
C ARG A 272 -6.57 -4.32 -21.06
N SER A 273 -5.68 -3.86 -21.96
CA SER A 273 -5.66 -2.46 -22.40
C SER A 273 -6.81 -2.15 -23.35
N GLN A 274 -7.21 -0.88 -23.47
CA GLN A 274 -8.21 -0.47 -24.47
C GLN A 274 -7.82 -0.89 -25.88
N ARG A 275 -6.51 -0.84 -26.19
CA ARG A 275 -5.96 -1.28 -27.47
C ARG A 275 -6.20 -2.77 -27.75
N SER A 276 -6.34 -3.56 -26.69
CA SER A 276 -6.65 -5.00 -26.74
C SER A 276 -8.16 -5.30 -26.70
N LEU A 277 -9.01 -4.31 -26.46
CA LEU A 277 -10.46 -4.49 -26.42
C LEU A 277 -11.07 -4.10 -27.78
N PRO A 278 -12.09 -4.84 -28.27
CA PRO A 278 -12.85 -4.41 -29.44
C PRO A 278 -13.45 -3.02 -29.24
N LEU A 279 -13.57 -2.22 -30.31
CA LEU A 279 -14.06 -0.84 -30.28
C LEU A 279 -15.44 -0.64 -29.61
N ASN A 280 -16.21 -1.72 -29.44
CA ASN A 280 -17.59 -1.70 -28.94
C ASN A 280 -17.71 -2.30 -27.53
N HIS A 281 -16.59 -2.51 -26.83
CA HIS A 281 -16.60 -3.14 -25.51
C HIS A 281 -17.08 -2.15 -24.45
N HIS A 282 -18.40 -2.03 -24.28
CA HIS A 282 -18.96 -1.49 -23.04
C HIS A 282 -18.51 -2.33 -21.85
N ALA A 283 -18.43 -1.74 -20.66
CA ALA A 283 -18.17 -2.49 -19.43
C ALA A 283 -19.13 -3.69 -19.37
N SER A 284 -18.59 -4.91 -19.28
CA SER A 284 -19.40 -6.11 -19.18
C SER A 284 -20.28 -6.04 -17.93
N ALA A 285 -21.39 -6.79 -17.90
CA ALA A 285 -22.21 -6.89 -16.70
C ALA A 285 -21.36 -7.31 -15.48
N GLU A 286 -20.41 -8.23 -15.70
CA GLU A 286 -19.44 -8.71 -14.72
C GLU A 286 -18.47 -7.60 -14.24
N GLU A 287 -17.95 -6.75 -15.12
CA GLU A 287 -17.11 -5.60 -14.73
C GLU A 287 -17.89 -4.65 -13.81
N ARG A 288 -19.14 -4.34 -14.17
CA ARG A 288 -19.99 -3.44 -13.38
C ARG A 288 -20.32 -4.03 -12.02
N GLU A 289 -20.67 -5.31 -11.98
CA GLU A 289 -20.96 -6.02 -10.73
C GLU A 289 -19.74 -6.04 -9.81
N ALA A 290 -18.55 -6.32 -10.35
CA ALA A 290 -17.30 -6.30 -9.59
C ALA A 290 -16.97 -4.89 -9.05
N LEU A 291 -17.20 -3.84 -9.84
CA LEU A 291 -17.01 -2.45 -9.40
C LEU A 291 -18.01 -2.05 -8.31
N GLN A 292 -19.28 -2.45 -8.44
CA GLN A 292 -20.30 -2.21 -7.41
C GLN A 292 -19.96 -2.94 -6.10
N ALA A 293 -19.55 -4.21 -6.19
CA ALA A 293 -19.06 -4.96 -5.04
C ALA A 293 -17.86 -4.28 -4.40
N ALA A 294 -16.88 -3.81 -5.19
CA ALA A 294 -15.72 -3.07 -4.68
C ALA A 294 -16.10 -1.76 -3.98
N LEU A 295 -17.04 -0.99 -4.52
CA LEU A 295 -17.51 0.26 -3.88
C LEU A 295 -18.21 0.00 -2.54
N LYS A 296 -18.85 -1.16 -2.38
CA LYS A 296 -19.63 -1.53 -1.19
C LYS A 296 -18.80 -2.26 -0.14
N ASP A 297 -17.96 -3.18 -0.58
CA ASP A 297 -17.33 -4.20 0.25
C ASP A 297 -15.81 -4.03 0.41
N SER A 298 -15.19 -3.05 -0.26
CA SER A 298 -13.80 -2.64 0.01
C SER A 298 -13.67 -1.15 0.32
N HIS A 299 -12.61 -0.78 1.03
CA HIS A 299 -12.24 0.62 1.23
C HIS A 299 -11.24 1.11 0.17
N GLY A 300 -10.54 0.18 -0.49
CA GLY A 300 -9.56 0.48 -1.53
C GLY A 300 -10.13 1.25 -2.73
N LEU A 301 -11.27 0.83 -3.30
CA LEU A 301 -11.84 1.53 -4.47
C LEU A 301 -12.34 2.95 -4.15
N PRO A 302 -13.13 3.17 -3.09
CA PRO A 302 -13.46 4.53 -2.62
C PRO A 302 -12.22 5.39 -2.38
N GLY A 303 -11.17 4.80 -1.79
CA GLY A 303 -9.92 5.51 -1.50
C GLY A 303 -9.16 5.91 -2.77
N ALA A 304 -9.02 5.01 -3.73
CA ALA A 304 -8.37 5.28 -5.01
C ALA A 304 -9.09 6.36 -5.83
N ILE A 305 -10.43 6.34 -5.87
CA ILE A 305 -11.23 7.37 -6.55
C ILE A 305 -10.99 8.73 -5.90
N THR A 306 -11.01 8.79 -4.57
CA THR A 306 -10.75 10.03 -3.82
C THR A 306 -9.34 10.53 -4.08
N PHE A 307 -8.36 9.63 -4.00
CA PHE A 307 -6.95 9.92 -4.25
C PHE A 307 -6.73 10.54 -5.63
N LEU A 308 -7.29 9.93 -6.68
CA LEU A 308 -7.15 10.45 -8.04
C LEU A 308 -7.91 11.75 -8.25
N ASP A 309 -9.14 11.86 -7.75
CA ASP A 309 -9.95 13.07 -7.92
C ASP A 309 -9.29 14.30 -7.28
N LEU A 310 -8.80 14.15 -6.06
CA LEU A 310 -8.10 15.24 -5.36
C LEU A 310 -6.84 15.67 -6.10
N ASN A 311 -6.11 14.73 -6.72
CA ASN A 311 -4.97 15.05 -7.58
C ASN A 311 -5.41 15.78 -8.87
N HIS A 312 -6.43 15.28 -9.55
CA HIS A 312 -6.95 15.89 -10.78
C HIS A 312 -7.38 17.35 -10.58
N HIS A 313 -7.94 17.68 -9.42
CA HIS A 313 -8.37 19.06 -9.11
C HIS A 313 -7.23 20.04 -8.86
N VAL A 314 -6.11 19.55 -8.31
CA VAL A 314 -4.96 20.39 -7.92
C VAL A 314 -3.87 20.50 -8.97
N MET A 315 -3.80 19.55 -9.89
CA MET A 315 -2.78 19.56 -10.95
C MET A 315 -2.98 20.77 -11.89
N ALA A 316 -1.89 21.50 -12.15
CA ALA A 316 -1.87 22.50 -13.20
C ALA A 316 -1.90 21.80 -14.57
N HIS A 317 -2.81 22.18 -15.47
CA HIS A 317 -2.89 21.65 -16.84
C HIS A 317 -1.73 22.11 -17.75
N ARG A 318 -0.46 22.07 -17.27
CA ARG A 318 0.69 22.53 -18.05
C ARG A 318 1.56 21.34 -18.51
N SER A 319 1.37 21.03 -19.80
CA SER A 319 2.06 20.06 -20.66
C SER A 319 1.90 18.56 -20.31
N PRO A 320 1.30 17.74 -21.19
CA PRO A 320 1.11 16.30 -20.99
C PRO A 320 2.43 15.53 -20.76
N ARG A 321 3.49 15.87 -21.49
CA ARG A 321 4.74 15.09 -21.52
C ARG A 321 5.60 15.21 -20.27
N THR A 322 5.68 16.40 -19.68
CA THR A 322 6.48 16.64 -18.46
C THR A 322 5.87 16.02 -17.21
N LEU A 323 4.59 15.67 -17.24
CA LEU A 323 3.86 15.10 -16.10
C LEU A 323 3.54 13.61 -16.27
N ALA A 324 3.85 13.02 -17.43
CA ALA A 324 3.52 11.63 -17.78
C ALA A 324 3.99 10.62 -16.72
N ARG A 325 5.24 10.75 -16.23
CA ARG A 325 5.76 9.89 -15.16
C ARG A 325 5.01 10.07 -13.85
N GLY A 326 4.77 11.33 -13.43
CA GLY A 326 4.05 11.62 -12.20
C GLY A 326 2.64 11.02 -12.25
N ARG A 327 1.93 11.22 -13.37
CA ARG A 327 0.60 10.66 -13.60
C ARG A 327 0.60 9.14 -13.60
N LEU A 328 1.57 8.52 -14.26
CA LEU A 328 1.75 7.06 -14.24
C LEU A 328 1.94 6.55 -12.80
N VAL A 329 2.78 7.23 -11.99
CA VAL A 329 2.99 6.89 -10.58
C VAL A 329 1.70 6.97 -9.78
N LEU A 330 0.90 8.04 -9.94
CA LEU A 330 -0.38 8.18 -9.25
C LEU A 330 -1.39 7.11 -9.66
N GLU A 331 -1.52 6.85 -10.96
CA GLU A 331 -2.49 5.89 -11.49
C GLU A 331 -2.10 4.45 -11.11
N MET A 332 -0.80 4.13 -11.08
CA MET A 332 -0.30 2.86 -10.52
C MET A 332 -0.52 2.79 -9.01
N ALA A 333 -0.28 3.87 -8.26
CA ALA A 333 -0.55 3.92 -6.84
C ALA A 333 -2.04 3.71 -6.57
N ALA A 334 -2.93 4.40 -7.29
CA ALA A 334 -4.38 4.23 -7.20
C ALA A 334 -4.80 2.79 -7.51
N THR A 335 -4.19 2.16 -8.52
CA THR A 335 -4.42 0.74 -8.83
C THR A 335 -4.04 -0.15 -7.65
N ALA A 336 -2.87 0.07 -7.04
CA ALA A 336 -2.45 -0.66 -5.84
C ALA A 336 -3.37 -0.40 -4.64
N ILE A 337 -3.85 0.82 -4.46
CA ILE A 337 -4.85 1.17 -3.44
C ILE A 337 -6.17 0.42 -3.70
N VAL A 338 -6.62 0.27 -4.94
CA VAL A 338 -7.77 -0.59 -5.23
C VAL A 338 -7.45 -2.02 -4.84
N MET A 339 -6.35 -2.56 -5.36
CA MET A 339 -6.08 -3.99 -5.29
C MET A 339 -5.66 -4.48 -3.90
N HIS A 340 -5.18 -3.64 -2.99
CA HIS A 340 -4.75 -4.13 -1.67
C HIS A 340 -5.89 -4.74 -0.82
N ASP A 341 -7.13 -4.26 -0.99
CA ASP A 341 -8.31 -4.65 -0.20
C ASP A 341 -9.41 -5.33 -1.03
N MET A 342 -9.06 -5.94 -2.16
CA MET A 342 -10.06 -6.56 -3.07
C MET A 342 -10.29 -8.06 -2.82
N GLN A 343 -9.67 -8.61 -1.78
CA GLN A 343 -9.77 -10.03 -1.40
C GLN A 343 -11.23 -10.50 -1.22
N GLN A 344 -12.09 -9.68 -0.61
CA GLN A 344 -13.51 -10.04 -0.39
C GLN A 344 -14.31 -10.06 -1.69
N VAL A 345 -13.99 -9.18 -2.64
CA VAL A 345 -14.61 -9.15 -3.97
C VAL A 345 -14.12 -10.32 -4.82
N PHE A 346 -12.86 -10.72 -4.63
CA PHE A 346 -12.24 -11.88 -5.28
C PHE A 346 -12.84 -13.23 -4.81
N LEU A 347 -13.05 -13.42 -3.50
CA LEU A 347 -13.52 -14.69 -2.91
C LEU A 347 -15.05 -14.81 -2.73
N ASN A 348 -15.79 -13.71 -2.87
CA ASN A 348 -17.18 -13.54 -2.41
C ASN A 348 -17.32 -13.51 -0.88
N ARG A 349 -17.83 -12.38 -0.35
CA ARG A 349 -17.96 -12.12 1.10
C ARG A 349 -19.03 -12.99 1.78
N ASP A 350 -20.08 -13.33 1.03
CA ASP A 350 -21.28 -13.97 1.59
C ASP A 350 -21.13 -15.48 1.75
N ASP A 351 -20.22 -16.09 1.00
CA ASP A 351 -19.83 -17.47 1.23
C ASP A 351 -18.86 -17.49 2.42
N LYS A 352 -19.23 -18.17 3.50
CA LYS A 352 -18.28 -18.56 4.55
C LYS A 352 -17.85 -20.00 4.32
N PRO A 353 -16.56 -20.33 4.52
CA PRO A 353 -16.13 -21.71 4.39
C PRO A 353 -16.79 -22.56 5.48
N ALA A 354 -17.00 -23.85 5.20
CA ALA A 354 -17.48 -24.80 6.20
C ALA A 354 -16.52 -24.91 7.39
N TYR A 355 -15.22 -24.72 7.16
CA TYR A 355 -14.16 -24.78 8.18
C TYR A 355 -13.13 -23.65 8.03
N PRO A 356 -12.59 -23.10 9.14
CA PRO A 356 -11.47 -22.15 9.09
C PRO A 356 -10.26 -22.75 8.36
N GLY A 357 -9.62 -21.94 7.50
CA GLY A 357 -8.43 -22.35 6.76
C GLY A 357 -8.67 -23.22 5.52
N GLN A 358 -9.92 -23.44 5.12
CA GLN A 358 -10.22 -24.08 3.83
C GLN A 358 -10.14 -23.07 2.69
N ALA A 359 -9.23 -23.30 1.73
CA ALA A 359 -9.15 -22.51 0.51
C ALA A 359 -10.36 -22.76 -0.38
N ARG A 360 -10.78 -21.73 -1.14
CA ARG A 360 -11.99 -21.77 -1.96
C ARG A 360 -11.73 -21.26 -3.36
N PRO A 361 -12.38 -21.82 -4.39
CA PRO A 361 -12.32 -21.26 -5.73
C PRO A 361 -12.78 -19.80 -5.71
N PRO A 362 -12.05 -18.88 -6.37
CA PRO A 362 -12.43 -17.48 -6.40
C PRO A 362 -13.64 -17.25 -7.30
N LEU A 363 -14.51 -16.31 -6.91
CA LEU A 363 -15.62 -15.84 -7.73
C LEU A 363 -15.11 -15.06 -8.95
N ARG A 364 -14.04 -14.27 -8.77
CA ARG A 364 -13.48 -13.38 -9.80
C ARG A 364 -11.98 -13.62 -9.99
N PRO A 365 -11.57 -14.76 -10.58
CA PRO A 365 -10.16 -15.16 -10.68
C PRO A 365 -9.26 -14.12 -11.37
N TYR A 366 -9.83 -13.29 -12.25
CA TYR A 366 -9.10 -12.24 -12.96
C TYR A 366 -8.64 -11.08 -12.04
N LEU A 367 -9.22 -10.93 -10.84
CA LEU A 367 -8.81 -9.96 -9.82
C LEU A 367 -7.65 -10.45 -8.95
N ARG A 368 -7.13 -11.67 -9.17
CA ARG A 368 -5.99 -12.20 -8.43
C ARG A 368 -4.75 -11.31 -8.61
N VAL A 369 -4.08 -10.96 -7.52
CA VAL A 369 -2.92 -10.06 -7.52
C VAL A 369 -1.66 -10.86 -7.76
N GLU A 370 -1.10 -10.73 -8.97
CA GLU A 370 0.05 -11.49 -9.41
C GLU A 370 1.31 -10.62 -9.51
N PHE A 371 2.41 -11.06 -8.88
CA PHE A 371 3.68 -10.31 -8.92
C PHE A 371 4.19 -10.05 -10.35
N LEU A 372 4.10 -11.05 -11.23
CA LEU A 372 4.55 -10.94 -12.62
C LEU A 372 3.65 -10.05 -13.51
N ARG A 373 2.52 -9.58 -12.99
CA ARG A 373 1.51 -8.78 -13.70
C ARG A 373 1.38 -7.37 -13.13
N ASP A 374 1.38 -7.27 -11.81
CA ASP A 374 1.24 -6.03 -11.06
C ASP A 374 2.06 -6.10 -9.76
N PRO A 375 3.40 -5.91 -9.85
CA PRO A 375 4.28 -6.05 -8.70
C PRO A 375 4.02 -4.98 -7.63
N VAL A 376 3.49 -3.81 -8.00
CA VAL A 376 3.18 -2.74 -7.03
C VAL A 376 2.00 -3.15 -6.16
N SER A 377 0.88 -3.58 -6.76
CA SER A 377 -0.28 -4.08 -6.02
C SER A 377 0.09 -5.29 -5.17
N PHE A 378 0.92 -6.20 -5.68
CA PHE A 378 1.40 -7.36 -4.92
C PHE A 378 2.15 -6.95 -3.64
N ILE A 379 3.10 -6.02 -3.76
CA ILE A 379 3.92 -5.57 -2.64
C ILE A 379 3.09 -4.85 -1.58
N VAL A 380 2.17 -3.98 -1.99
CA VAL A 380 1.27 -3.27 -1.05
C VAL A 380 0.33 -4.26 -0.37
N THR A 381 -0.28 -5.19 -1.11
CA THR A 381 -1.14 -6.23 -0.51
C THR A 381 -0.36 -7.09 0.50
N LEU A 382 0.88 -7.47 0.18
CA LEU A 382 1.75 -8.24 1.06
C LEU A 382 2.14 -7.43 2.32
N ALA A 383 2.48 -6.15 2.16
CA ALA A 383 2.80 -5.27 3.26
C ALA A 383 1.60 -5.11 4.22
N ASP A 384 0.37 -5.03 3.69
CA ASP A 384 -0.84 -4.97 4.52
C ASP A 384 -1.10 -6.21 5.36
N GLN A 385 -0.72 -7.38 4.85
CA GLN A 385 -0.74 -8.60 5.64
C GLN A 385 0.35 -8.63 6.74
N ILE A 386 1.48 -7.95 6.53
CA ILE A 386 2.65 -7.97 7.43
C ILE A 386 2.53 -6.95 8.57
N GLN A 387 1.98 -5.77 8.29
CA GLN A 387 2.05 -4.58 9.15
C GLN A 387 1.16 -4.56 10.38
N ASN A 388 0.52 -5.67 10.74
CA ASN A 388 -0.32 -5.72 11.93
C ASN A 388 0.45 -5.61 13.27
N TYR A 389 1.77 -5.38 13.26
CA TYR A 389 2.58 -5.20 14.46
C TYR A 389 2.49 -3.79 15.05
N GLY A 390 2.34 -3.72 16.38
CA GLY A 390 2.34 -2.48 17.16
C GLY A 390 1.23 -1.49 16.86
N ARG A 391 0.09 -1.96 16.32
CA ARG A 391 -1.10 -1.13 16.12
C ARG A 391 -1.77 -0.84 17.46
N PHE A 392 -2.22 0.40 17.68
CA PHE A 392 -3.02 0.74 18.85
C PHE A 392 -4.51 0.48 18.54
N SER A 393 -5.24 -0.08 19.50
CA SER A 393 -6.71 -0.12 19.45
C SER A 393 -7.27 0.80 20.54
N ALA A 394 -8.26 1.62 20.21
CA ALA A 394 -9.03 2.32 21.22
C ALA A 394 -10.33 1.55 21.45
N LYS A 395 -10.57 1.11 22.70
CA LYS A 395 -11.81 0.45 23.10
C LYS A 395 -12.61 1.38 24.02
N PHE A 396 -13.90 1.53 23.72
CA PHE A 396 -14.83 2.30 24.55
C PHE A 396 -15.54 1.32 25.48
N PHE A 397 -15.38 1.51 26.80
CA PHE A 397 -15.82 0.51 27.79
C PHE A 397 -17.06 0.93 28.58
N ASP A 398 -17.56 2.15 28.40
CA ASP A 398 -18.73 2.63 29.15
C ASP A 398 -19.85 3.07 28.20
N SER A 399 -21.05 2.55 28.48
CA SER A 399 -22.34 3.00 27.97
C SER A 399 -22.56 4.52 28.07
N SER A 400 -21.91 5.19 29.03
CA SER A 400 -21.94 6.64 29.20
C SER A 400 -21.16 7.40 28.12
N LYS A 401 -20.31 6.70 27.34
CA LYS A 401 -19.51 7.25 26.23
C LYS A 401 -18.58 8.42 26.60
N LYS A 402 -18.31 8.62 27.90
CA LYS A 402 -17.52 9.76 28.44
C LYS A 402 -16.09 9.40 28.83
N SER A 403 -15.75 8.13 28.91
CA SER A 403 -14.41 7.64 29.25
C SER A 403 -13.89 6.72 28.14
N VAL A 404 -12.67 7.01 27.67
CA VAL A 404 -11.93 6.17 26.71
C VAL A 404 -10.80 5.53 27.48
N ARG A 405 -10.72 4.19 27.49
CA ARG A 405 -9.52 3.50 27.94
C ARG A 405 -8.72 3.13 26.70
N TRP A 406 -7.58 3.77 26.55
CA TRP A 406 -6.57 3.35 25.58
C TRP A 406 -5.94 2.07 26.10
N GLU A 407 -6.25 0.96 25.43
CA GLU A 407 -5.54 -0.30 25.63
C GLU A 407 -4.66 -0.49 24.40
N PRO A 408 -3.32 -0.32 24.51
CA PRO A 408 -2.44 -0.68 23.41
C PRO A 408 -2.76 -2.11 23.02
N ASP A 409 -3.23 -2.33 21.80
CA ASP A 409 -3.39 -3.69 21.26
C ASP A 409 -2.03 -4.15 20.75
N GLN A 410 -1.05 -4.12 21.65
CA GLN A 410 0.32 -4.54 21.38
C GLN A 410 0.43 -6.06 21.48
N ALA A 411 -0.62 -6.78 21.05
CA ALA A 411 -0.56 -8.23 20.96
C ALA A 411 0.64 -8.66 20.11
N ILE A 412 0.94 -7.91 19.05
CA ILE A 412 2.06 -8.15 18.14
C ILE A 412 3.11 -7.05 18.36
N SER A 413 4.29 -7.43 18.85
CA SER A 413 5.43 -6.53 19.10
C SER A 413 6.34 -6.33 17.89
N GLY A 414 6.26 -7.21 16.90
CA GLY A 414 7.02 -7.09 15.65
C GLY A 414 6.69 -8.16 14.62
N CYS A 415 7.30 -8.06 13.45
CA CYS A 415 7.24 -9.08 12.41
C CYS A 415 8.65 -9.43 11.93
N CYS A 416 8.97 -10.72 11.82
CA CYS A 416 10.19 -11.19 11.18
C CYS A 416 9.85 -11.75 9.80
N VAL A 417 10.56 -11.25 8.79
CA VAL A 417 10.44 -11.70 7.40
C VAL A 417 11.72 -12.42 7.01
N GLN A 418 11.59 -13.71 6.74
CA GLN A 418 12.69 -14.58 6.31
C GLN A 418 12.39 -15.08 4.91
N SER A 419 13.34 -14.99 3.99
CA SER A 419 13.20 -15.58 2.66
C SER A 419 14.39 -16.48 2.38
N SER A 420 14.16 -17.53 1.61
CA SER A 420 15.27 -18.25 0.96
C SER A 420 15.77 -17.44 -0.23
N ASP A 421 17.05 -17.59 -0.54
CA ASP A 421 17.68 -16.81 -1.60
C ASP A 421 17.30 -17.35 -2.99
N ASP A 422 17.01 -18.64 -3.09
CA ASP A 422 16.59 -19.36 -4.29
C ASP A 422 15.11 -19.22 -4.64
N GLY A 423 14.29 -18.65 -3.74
CA GLY A 423 12.85 -18.49 -3.91
C GLY A 423 12.01 -19.65 -3.36
N ASP A 424 12.60 -20.69 -2.79
CA ASP A 424 11.85 -21.80 -2.18
C ASP A 424 10.79 -21.33 -1.17
N PHE A 425 11.05 -20.30 -0.35
CA PHE A 425 10.04 -19.79 0.57
C PHE A 425 10.20 -18.32 0.97
N LEU A 426 9.06 -17.73 1.36
CA LEU A 426 8.96 -16.55 2.21
C LEU A 426 8.22 -16.90 3.49
N LYS A 427 8.84 -16.69 4.65
CA LYS A 427 8.26 -16.94 5.97
C LYS A 427 8.01 -15.62 6.69
N LEU A 428 6.76 -15.41 7.08
CA LEU A 428 6.29 -14.26 7.84
C LEU A 428 5.99 -14.72 9.26
N THR A 429 6.76 -14.23 10.24
CA THR A 429 6.58 -14.61 11.66
C THR A 429 6.10 -13.41 12.45
N MET A 430 4.85 -13.45 12.90
CA MET A 430 4.30 -12.47 13.83
C MET A 430 4.85 -12.73 15.23
N ILE A 431 5.49 -11.73 15.84
CA ILE A 431 6.07 -11.83 17.17
C ILE A 431 5.10 -11.22 18.17
N TYR A 432 4.61 -12.04 19.09
CA TYR A 432 3.63 -11.66 20.09
C TYR A 432 4.28 -11.25 21.40
N ASP A 433 3.70 -10.23 22.02
CA ASP A 433 4.04 -9.80 23.37
C ASP A 433 3.74 -10.93 24.39
N PRO A 434 4.63 -11.18 25.36
CA PRO A 434 4.46 -12.26 26.33
C PRO A 434 3.15 -12.22 27.12
N ASP A 435 2.60 -11.03 27.35
CA ASP A 435 1.40 -10.79 28.15
C ASP A 435 0.11 -11.03 27.34
N HIS A 436 0.22 -11.19 26.02
CA HIS A 436 -0.90 -11.33 25.09
C HIS A 436 -1.09 -12.76 24.59
N THR A 437 -0.98 -13.75 25.48
CA THR A 437 -1.08 -15.18 25.16
C THR A 437 -2.38 -15.58 24.46
N GLY A 438 -3.52 -14.99 24.87
CA GLY A 438 -4.81 -15.27 24.22
C GLY A 438 -4.84 -14.87 22.74
N ALA A 439 -4.26 -13.70 22.40
CA ALA A 439 -4.16 -13.23 21.03
C ALA A 439 -3.23 -14.12 20.19
N PHE A 440 -2.12 -14.57 20.77
CA PHE A 440 -1.22 -15.54 20.14
C PHE A 440 -1.95 -16.86 19.77
N PHE A 441 -2.72 -17.44 20.70
CA PHE A 441 -3.45 -18.67 20.41
C PHE A 441 -4.57 -18.46 19.39
N LEU A 442 -5.29 -17.34 19.45
CA LEU A 442 -6.31 -16.99 18.46
C LEU A 442 -5.72 -16.86 17.06
N GLN A 443 -4.55 -16.23 16.95
CA GLN A 443 -3.82 -16.11 15.70
C GLN A 443 -3.49 -17.49 15.11
N MET A 444 -2.89 -18.37 15.90
CA MET A 444 -2.49 -19.70 15.45
C MET A 444 -3.70 -20.56 15.05
N ALA A 445 -4.79 -20.49 15.81
CA ALA A 445 -5.95 -21.34 15.61
C ALA A 445 -6.84 -20.89 14.43
N LYS A 446 -6.91 -19.58 14.16
CA LYS A 446 -7.88 -19.02 13.20
C LYS A 446 -7.25 -18.16 12.12
N PHE A 447 -6.55 -17.09 12.51
CA PHE A 447 -6.07 -16.11 11.54
C PHE A 447 -5.03 -16.71 10.60
N ASN A 448 -4.01 -17.41 11.10
CA ASN A 448 -2.97 -17.98 10.26
C ASN A 448 -3.54 -18.98 9.23
N PRO A 449 -4.40 -19.95 9.62
CA PRO A 449 -5.08 -20.80 8.66
C PRO A 449 -5.92 -20.02 7.64
N GLU A 450 -6.73 -19.04 8.08
CA GLU A 450 -7.58 -18.26 7.19
C GLU A 450 -6.76 -17.39 6.21
N ALA A 451 -5.72 -16.72 6.69
CA ALA A 451 -4.83 -15.93 5.85
C ALA A 451 -4.04 -16.82 4.87
N GLN A 452 -3.56 -17.99 5.33
CA GLN A 452 -2.91 -18.96 4.45
C GLN A 452 -3.86 -19.41 3.33
N ALA A 453 -5.12 -19.71 3.65
CA ALA A 453 -6.10 -20.16 2.68
C ALA A 453 -6.54 -19.05 1.71
N ASN A 454 -6.78 -17.86 2.24
CA ASN A 454 -7.42 -16.79 1.49
C ASN A 454 -6.44 -15.89 0.74
N PHE A 455 -5.21 -15.71 1.25
CA PHE A 455 -4.19 -14.87 0.61
C PHE A 455 -3.09 -15.70 -0.03
N PHE A 456 -2.58 -16.71 0.68
CA PHE A 456 -1.32 -17.37 0.30
C PHE A 456 -1.48 -18.79 -0.27
N HIS A 457 -2.71 -19.25 -0.54
CA HIS A 457 -2.89 -20.54 -1.18
C HIS A 457 -2.45 -20.46 -2.64
N SER A 458 -1.57 -21.36 -3.09
CA SER A 458 -0.93 -21.28 -4.42
C SER A 458 -1.91 -21.22 -5.60
N ASN A 459 -3.07 -21.88 -5.48
CA ASN A 459 -4.07 -21.93 -6.57
C ASN A 459 -5.28 -21.00 -6.36
N PHE A 460 -5.52 -20.56 -5.13
CA PHE A 460 -6.80 -19.96 -4.74
C PHE A 460 -6.66 -18.72 -3.86
N GLY A 461 -5.47 -18.49 -3.33
CA GLY A 461 -5.15 -17.32 -2.54
C GLY A 461 -5.18 -16.07 -3.41
N TYR A 462 -5.53 -14.97 -2.78
CA TYR A 462 -5.63 -13.67 -3.43
C TYR A 462 -4.30 -13.19 -4.02
N LEU A 463 -3.18 -13.52 -3.36
CA LEU A 463 -1.85 -13.29 -3.87
C LEU A 463 -1.38 -14.48 -4.72
N ASP A 464 -0.88 -14.17 -5.90
CA ASP A 464 -0.18 -15.09 -6.78
C ASP A 464 1.31 -14.71 -6.80
N TYR A 465 2.09 -15.51 -6.09
CA TYR A 465 3.53 -15.34 -5.93
C TYR A 465 4.32 -16.31 -6.82
N ALA A 466 3.66 -16.99 -7.77
CA ALA A 466 4.31 -17.93 -8.68
C ALA A 466 5.43 -17.24 -9.49
N GLY A 467 6.59 -17.88 -9.56
CA GLY A 467 7.79 -17.35 -10.21
C GLY A 467 8.59 -16.35 -9.36
N LEU A 468 8.11 -16.01 -8.16
CA LEU A 468 8.87 -15.28 -7.14
C LEU A 468 9.18 -16.16 -5.93
N TYR A 469 8.18 -16.92 -5.47
CA TYR A 469 8.35 -17.89 -4.40
C TYR A 469 7.61 -19.20 -4.73
N ASP A 470 8.06 -20.32 -4.15
CA ASP A 470 7.30 -21.58 -4.23
C ASP A 470 6.22 -21.67 -3.13
N GLN A 471 6.49 -21.07 -1.98
CA GLN A 471 5.55 -21.01 -0.86
C GLN A 471 5.72 -19.74 -0.02
N ILE A 472 4.60 -19.25 0.51
CA ILE A 472 4.59 -18.26 1.59
C ILE A 472 4.04 -18.94 2.85
N ILE A 473 4.80 -18.86 3.95
CA ILE A 473 4.52 -19.53 5.22
C ILE A 473 4.20 -18.47 6.27
N LEU A 474 3.05 -18.61 6.93
CA LEU A 474 2.68 -17.81 8.10
C LEU A 474 3.03 -18.54 9.40
N ASP A 475 3.69 -17.83 10.31
CA ASP A 475 4.06 -18.34 11.63
C ASP A 475 3.76 -17.30 12.72
N ALA A 476 3.69 -17.77 13.97
CA ALA A 476 3.55 -16.92 15.14
C ALA A 476 4.55 -17.37 16.21
N ALA A 477 5.22 -16.43 16.85
CA ALA A 477 6.17 -16.69 17.92
C ALA A 477 5.90 -15.79 19.13
N ARG A 478 6.19 -16.28 20.34
CA ARG A 478 6.24 -15.42 21.54
C ARG A 478 7.62 -14.78 21.65
N ALA A 479 7.69 -13.49 22.00
CA ALA A 479 8.95 -12.74 22.08
C ALA A 479 10.04 -13.44 22.92
N ALA A 480 9.68 -14.00 24.08
CA ALA A 480 10.61 -14.70 24.98
C ALA A 480 11.31 -15.93 24.33
N HIS A 481 10.62 -16.64 23.43
CA HIS A 481 11.18 -17.80 22.72
C HIS A 481 11.92 -17.43 21.44
N PHE A 482 11.55 -16.31 20.83
CA PHE A 482 12.25 -15.78 19.66
C PHE A 482 13.65 -15.28 20.05
N CYS A 483 13.75 -14.61 21.21
CA CYS A 483 15.01 -14.05 21.70
C CYS A 483 16.11 -15.09 22.02
N SER A 484 15.74 -16.31 22.42
CA SER A 484 16.71 -17.36 22.74
C SER A 484 17.32 -18.05 21.51
N ARG A 485 16.80 -17.83 20.30
CA ARG A 485 17.20 -18.55 19.07
C ARG A 485 17.94 -17.67 18.04
N SER A 486 17.96 -16.34 18.19
CA SER A 486 18.54 -15.41 17.20
C SER A 486 19.69 -14.57 17.79
N SER A 487 20.86 -15.20 17.97
CA SER A 487 22.01 -14.71 18.75
C SER A 487 22.69 -13.41 18.31
N HIS A 488 22.26 -12.75 17.22
CA HIS A 488 22.79 -11.44 16.78
C HIS A 488 21.76 -10.32 16.63
N LEU A 489 20.48 -10.64 16.41
CA LEU A 489 19.42 -9.63 16.22
C LEU A 489 18.74 -9.21 17.54
N CYS A 490 18.88 -10.00 18.59
CA CYS A 490 18.17 -9.82 19.86
C CYS A 490 18.68 -8.70 20.78
N LYS A 491 19.85 -8.10 20.52
CA LYS A 491 20.35 -6.99 21.34
C LYS A 491 19.49 -5.72 21.25
N LYS A 492 18.63 -5.59 20.23
CA LYS A 492 17.70 -4.46 20.08
C LYS A 492 16.33 -4.67 20.74
N MET A 493 15.85 -5.91 20.90
CA MET A 493 14.51 -6.18 21.47
C MET A 493 14.50 -6.35 23.00
N ALA A 494 15.66 -6.34 23.65
CA ALA A 494 15.80 -6.63 25.08
C ALA A 494 15.99 -5.37 25.96
N VAL A 495 15.65 -4.18 25.44
CA VAL A 495 15.76 -2.88 26.15
C VAL A 495 14.38 -2.31 26.41
#